data_AF-A0A376L6W0-F1
#
_entry.id   AF-A0A376L6W0-F1
#
_cell.length_a   1.000
_cell.length_b   1.000
_cell.length_c   1.000
_cell.angle_alpha   90.00
_cell.angle_beta   90.00
_cell.angle_gamma   90.00
#
_symmetry.space_group_name_H-M   'P 1'
#
loop_
_entity.id
_entity.type
_entity.pdbx_description
1 polymer ?
#
loop_
_entity_poly.entity_id
_entity_poly.type
_entity_poly.pdbx_seq_one_letter_code
_entity_poly.pdbx_strand_id
1 'polypeptide(L)'
;MATGRTQNTPTCFGDREVISADEFRSFCKQHGIESSIVEMENDNNQTVIDSYFEDGNPNISGWEPSMPDGEGWFVGSIHDTEDGPICVWFRNVDKAA
;
A
#
# COMPACT_ATOMS: atom_id res chain seq x y z
N MET A 1 27.19 -20.82 -30.81
CA MET A 1 25.75 -21.05 -30.58
C MET A 1 25.54 -21.21 -29.08
N ALA A 2 24.99 -20.19 -28.43
CA ALA A 2 24.52 -20.30 -27.05
C ALA A 2 23.24 -19.45 -26.98
N THR A 3 22.12 -20.15 -26.96
CA THR A 3 20.76 -19.62 -26.90
C THR A 3 20.48 -19.15 -25.48
N GLY A 4 20.66 -17.86 -25.21
CA GLY A 4 20.10 -17.22 -24.01
C GLY A 4 18.69 -16.72 -24.32
N ARG A 5 17.66 -17.51 -24.02
CA ARG A 5 16.30 -16.96 -23.92
C ARG A 5 16.30 -16.00 -22.74
N THR A 6 16.36 -14.70 -23.02
CA THR A 6 15.81 -13.70 -22.10
C THR A 6 14.33 -13.98 -22.04
N GLN A 7 13.91 -14.72 -21.01
CA GLN A 7 12.51 -14.73 -20.62
C GLN A 7 12.22 -13.29 -20.19
N ASN A 8 11.65 -12.53 -21.12
CA ASN A 8 10.97 -11.27 -20.86
C ASN A 8 9.79 -11.61 -19.96
N THR A 9 10.06 -11.84 -18.66
CA THR A 9 9.02 -11.85 -17.64
C THR A 9 8.45 -10.44 -17.68
N PRO A 10 7.21 -10.23 -18.15
CA PRO A 10 6.62 -8.92 -18.02
C PRO A 10 6.53 -8.68 -16.52
N THR A 11 7.42 -7.84 -16.00
CA THR A 11 7.21 -7.26 -14.68
C THR A 11 5.81 -6.66 -14.70
N CYS A 12 5.06 -6.84 -13.63
CA CYS A 12 3.65 -6.46 -13.58
C CYS A 12 3.40 -4.99 -13.98
N PHE A 13 4.44 -4.16 -13.89
CA PHE A 13 4.43 -2.73 -14.22
C PHE A 13 5.51 -2.28 -15.24
N GLY A 14 6.22 -3.21 -15.89
CA GLY A 14 7.35 -2.88 -16.77
C GLY A 14 8.60 -2.39 -15.99
N ASP A 15 9.40 -1.52 -16.61
CA ASP A 15 10.59 -0.89 -16.02
C ASP A 15 10.24 0.39 -15.20
N ARG A 16 8.98 0.58 -14.81
CA ARG A 16 8.51 1.79 -14.14
C ARG A 16 8.64 1.67 -12.61
N GLU A 17 9.40 2.59 -12.02
CA GLU A 17 9.62 2.67 -10.56
C GLU A 17 8.44 3.29 -9.81
N VAL A 18 7.50 3.90 -10.52
CA VAL A 18 6.29 4.53 -9.97
C VAL A 18 5.08 4.27 -10.86
N ILE A 19 3.94 3.98 -10.22
CA ILE A 19 2.63 3.89 -10.85
C ILE A 19 1.66 4.79 -10.09
N SER A 20 0.77 5.48 -10.81
CA SER A 20 -0.24 6.31 -10.18
C SER A 20 -1.23 5.46 -9.38
N ALA A 21 -1.79 6.03 -8.32
CA ALA A 21 -2.80 5.35 -7.49
C ALA A 21 -4.00 4.85 -8.31
N ASP A 22 -4.33 5.50 -9.43
CA ASP A 22 -5.41 5.06 -10.33
C ASP A 22 -5.05 3.80 -11.13
N GLU A 23 -3.82 3.75 -11.67
CA GLU A 23 -3.29 2.56 -12.37
C GLU A 23 -3.18 1.37 -11.42
N PHE A 24 -2.71 1.62 -10.20
CA PHE A 24 -2.67 0.63 -9.14
C PHE A 24 -4.07 0.13 -8.75
N ARG A 25 -5.03 1.03 -8.59
CA ARG A 25 -6.44 0.64 -8.35
C ARG A 25 -7.01 -0.20 -9.50
N SER A 26 -6.69 0.16 -10.73
CA SER A 26 -7.11 -0.59 -11.93
C SER A 26 -6.47 -1.98 -11.98
N PHE A 27 -5.19 -2.08 -11.63
CA PHE A 27 -4.48 -3.34 -11.49
C PHE A 27 -5.09 -4.24 -10.40
N CYS A 28 -5.32 -3.68 -9.22
CA CYS A 28 -5.97 -4.37 -8.11
C CYS A 28 -7.34 -4.94 -8.56
N LYS A 29 -8.19 -4.11 -9.19
CA LYS A 29 -9.48 -4.56 -9.73
C LYS A 29 -9.34 -5.69 -10.77
N GLN A 30 -8.35 -5.61 -11.65
CA GLN A 30 -8.13 -6.64 -12.68
C GLN A 30 -7.70 -7.99 -12.09
N HIS A 31 -6.93 -7.95 -11.00
CA HIS A 31 -6.39 -9.12 -10.32
C HIS A 31 -7.27 -9.67 -9.18
N GLY A 32 -8.43 -9.04 -8.90
CA GLY A 32 -9.27 -9.45 -7.77
C GLY A 32 -8.62 -9.12 -6.42
N ILE A 33 -7.92 -7.99 -6.35
CA ILE A 33 -7.35 -7.45 -5.14
C ILE A 33 -8.11 -6.16 -4.86
N GLU A 34 -8.53 -5.96 -3.62
CA GLU A 34 -9.03 -4.67 -3.19
C GLU A 34 -7.97 -3.99 -2.33
N SER A 35 -7.80 -2.69 -2.54
CA SER A 35 -6.81 -1.86 -1.84
C SER A 35 -7.52 -0.71 -1.14
N SER A 36 -7.20 -0.50 0.13
CA SER A 36 -7.64 0.65 0.93
C SER A 36 -6.42 1.38 1.47
N ILE A 37 -6.55 2.70 1.62
CA ILE A 37 -5.46 3.54 2.15
C ILE A 37 -5.97 4.15 3.44
N VAL A 38 -5.16 4.06 4.50
CA VAL A 38 -5.39 4.70 5.78
C VAL A 38 -4.28 5.70 6.00
N GLU A 39 -4.64 6.98 6.04
CA GLU A 39 -3.73 8.08 6.32
C GLU A 39 -3.52 8.15 7.82
N MET A 40 -2.28 8.32 8.28
CA MET A 40 -2.00 8.40 9.71
C MET A 40 -2.72 9.58 10.35
N GLU A 41 -2.86 10.72 9.67
CA GLU A 41 -3.66 11.87 10.14
C GLU A 41 -5.13 11.51 10.43
N ASN A 42 -5.70 10.61 9.63
CA ASN A 42 -7.11 10.21 9.70
C ASN A 42 -7.31 8.93 10.54
N ASP A 43 -6.25 8.44 11.17
CA ASP A 43 -6.26 7.21 11.95
C ASP A 43 -6.56 7.50 13.43
N ASN A 44 -7.00 6.48 14.17
CA ASN A 44 -7.42 6.65 15.57
C ASN A 44 -6.24 6.77 16.56
N ASN A 45 -4.99 6.64 16.12
CA ASN A 45 -3.82 6.66 17.00
C ASN A 45 -3.26 8.06 17.23
N GLN A 46 -4.04 8.90 17.91
CA GLN A 46 -3.68 10.29 18.22
C GLN A 46 -2.32 10.44 18.89
N THR A 47 -1.86 9.48 19.71
CA THR A 47 -0.56 9.57 20.38
C THR A 47 0.61 9.56 19.40
N VAL A 48 0.56 8.71 18.37
CA VAL A 48 1.64 8.63 17.37
C VAL A 48 1.52 9.79 16.38
N ILE A 49 0.29 10.22 16.06
CA ILE A 49 0.00 11.41 15.23
C ILE A 49 0.60 12.66 15.88
N ASP A 50 0.28 12.90 17.15
CA ASP A 50 0.76 14.05 17.92
C ASP A 50 2.29 14.05 18.03
N SER A 51 2.90 12.89 18.30
CA SER A 51 4.37 12.80 18.30
C SER A 51 5.00 13.04 16.91
N TYR A 52 4.33 12.68 15.82
CA TYR A 52 4.84 12.90 14.47
C TYR A 52 4.70 14.36 14.04
N PHE A 53 3.52 14.96 14.24
CA PHE A 53 3.20 16.31 13.78
C PHE A 53 3.59 17.42 14.77
N GLU A 54 3.44 17.21 16.08
CA GLU A 54 3.77 18.21 17.11
C GLU A 54 5.21 18.09 17.60
N ASP A 55 5.68 16.88 17.92
CA ASP A 55 7.05 16.65 18.43
C ASP A 55 8.09 16.52 17.29
N GLY A 56 7.62 16.37 16.05
CA GLY A 56 8.48 16.20 14.87
C GLY A 56 9.24 14.88 14.87
N ASN A 57 8.74 13.87 15.59
CA ASN A 57 9.37 12.58 15.75
C ASN A 57 8.98 11.65 14.58
N PRO A 58 9.91 11.26 13.69
CA PRO A 58 9.61 10.41 12.54
C PRO A 58 9.36 8.94 12.94
N ASN A 59 9.33 8.62 14.25
CA ASN A 59 9.15 7.26 14.72
C ASN A 59 7.69 6.81 14.66
N ILE A 60 7.30 6.26 13.52
CA ILE A 60 5.99 5.62 13.30
C ILE A 60 5.93 4.16 13.75
N SER A 61 6.97 3.64 14.43
CA SER A 61 7.01 2.22 14.83
C SER A 61 5.89 1.81 15.79
N GLY A 62 5.30 2.78 16.50
CA GLY A 62 4.15 2.57 17.39
C GLY A 62 2.79 2.73 16.70
N TRP A 63 2.78 3.09 15.41
CA TRP A 63 1.53 3.26 14.67
C TRP A 63 0.97 1.91 14.28
N GLU A 64 -0.15 1.54 14.89
CA GLU A 64 -0.99 0.43 14.46
C GLU A 64 -2.14 1.00 13.61
N PRO A 65 -2.04 0.96 12.27
CA PRO A 65 -3.08 1.49 11.40
C PRO A 65 -4.40 0.77 11.66
N SER A 66 -5.49 1.52 11.67
CA SER A 66 -6.82 0.95 11.80
C SER A 66 -7.12 0.07 10.60
N MET A 67 -7.58 -1.15 10.86
CA MET A 67 -8.01 -2.05 9.80
C MET A 67 -9.26 -1.46 9.14
N PRO A 68 -9.28 -1.29 7.80
CA PRO A 68 -10.45 -0.80 7.09
C PRO A 68 -11.62 -1.79 7.16
N ASP A 69 -12.83 -1.31 6.87
CA ASP A 69 -14.05 -2.11 6.96
C ASP A 69 -13.99 -3.37 6.06
N GLY A 70 -14.19 -4.54 6.65
CA GLY A 70 -14.12 -5.84 5.99
C GLY A 70 -13.15 -6.82 6.65
N GLU A 71 -13.24 -8.08 6.26
CA GLU A 71 -12.36 -9.16 6.74
C GLU A 71 -11.29 -9.49 5.68
N GLY A 72 -10.13 -9.97 6.13
CA GLY A 72 -9.04 -10.40 5.23
C GLY A 72 -8.13 -9.29 4.74
N TRP A 73 -8.14 -8.12 5.38
CA TRP A 73 -7.18 -7.06 5.12
C TRP A 73 -5.82 -7.38 5.73
N PHE A 74 -4.76 -7.11 4.98
CA PHE A 74 -3.37 -7.19 5.44
C PHE A 74 -2.60 -5.94 5.02
N VAL A 75 -1.62 -5.55 5.84
CA VAL A 75 -0.76 -4.40 5.54
C VAL A 75 0.13 -4.77 4.36
N GLY A 76 -0.02 -4.01 3.28
CA GLY A 76 0.76 -4.16 2.07
C GLY A 76 2.06 -3.40 2.09
N SER A 77 1.93 -2.11 2.35
CA SER A 77 3.06 -1.20 2.41
C SER A 77 2.68 0.06 3.18
N ILE A 78 3.65 0.61 3.88
CA ILE A 78 3.54 1.91 4.54
C ILE A 78 4.43 2.86 3.75
N HIS A 79 3.86 3.94 3.25
CA HIS A 79 4.54 4.94 2.45
C HIS A 79 4.54 6.26 3.21
N ASP A 80 5.72 6.87 3.36
CA ASP A 80 5.80 8.28 3.75
C ASP A 80 5.44 9.14 2.53
N THR A 81 4.46 10.01 2.68
CA THR A 81 4.07 11.00 1.65
C THR A 81 4.36 12.41 2.15
N GLU A 82 4.30 13.40 1.27
CA GLU A 82 4.47 14.81 1.68
C GLU A 82 3.43 15.28 2.70
N ASP A 83 2.28 14.61 2.76
CA ASP A 83 1.20 14.87 3.73
C ASP A 83 1.32 13.99 4.99
N GLY A 84 2.37 13.16 5.05
CA GLY A 84 2.64 12.24 6.14
C GLY A 84 2.54 10.77 5.72
N PRO A 85 2.80 9.85 6.66
CA PRO A 85 2.77 8.42 6.43
C PRO A 85 1.36 7.89 6.18
N ILE A 86 1.22 7.06 5.15
CA ILE A 86 0.01 6.35 4.78
C ILE A 86 0.26 4.85 4.83
N CYS A 87 -0.75 4.09 5.24
CA CYS A 87 -0.74 2.64 5.23
C CYS A 87 -1.67 2.14 4.12
N VAL A 88 -1.12 1.38 3.19
CA VAL A 88 -1.87 0.71 2.13
C VAL A 88 -2.20 -0.70 2.58
N TRP A 89 -3.49 -0.95 2.72
CA TRP A 89 -4.07 -2.24 3.02
C TRP A 89 -4.47 -2.95 1.73
N PHE A 90 -4.25 -4.26 1.70
CA PHE A 90 -4.73 -5.13 0.63
C PHE A 90 -5.65 -6.21 1.19
N ARG A 91 -6.65 -6.59 0.42
CA ARG A 91 -7.39 -7.83 0.63
C ARG A 91 -7.54 -8.57 -0.68
N ASN A 92 -7.54 -9.89 -0.61
CA ASN A 92 -7.96 -10.72 -1.73
C ASN A 92 -9.48 -10.71 -1.77
N VAL A 93 -10.06 -10.13 -2.80
CA VAL A 93 -11.44 -10.42 -3.15
C VAL A 93 -11.38 -11.68 -3.98
N ASP A 94 -11.55 -12.83 -3.31
CA ASP A 94 -11.64 -14.12 -4.00
C ASP A 94 -12.57 -13.91 -5.20
N LYS A 95 -12.06 -14.11 -6.41
CA LYS A 95 -12.90 -14.13 -7.59
C LYS A 95 -13.84 -15.29 -7.33
N ALA A 96 -15.04 -14.99 -6.82
CA ALA A 96 -16.14 -15.92 -6.80
C ALA A 96 -16.19 -16.53 -8.20
N ALA A 97 -15.81 -17.81 -8.25
CA ALA A 97 -15.66 -18.59 -9.47
C ALA A 97 -16.99 -18.68 -10.23
#